data_AF-A0A421JX39-F1
#
_entry.id   AF-A0A421JX39-F1
#
_cell.length_a   1.000
_cell.length_b   1.000
_cell.length_c   1.000
_cell.angle_alpha   90.00
_cell.angle_beta   90.00
_cell.angle_gamma   90.00
#
_symmetry.space_group_name_H-M   'P 1'
#
loop_
_entity.id
_entity.type
_entity.pdbx_description
1 polymer ?
#
loop_
_entity_poly.entity_id
_entity_poly.type
_entity_poly.pdbx_seq_one_letter_code
_entity_poly.pdbx_strand_id
1 'polypeptide(L)'
;MIFTLSPSHAGKLDLLLMPGPVIEGHAEFEEKCESCHETLKKADQVERCLACHDHSDVAKDIEQGTGFHGRLDKERAANCKQCHTDHKGRDRDVVNLDTEDFDHSQTDFQLRGRHEQLACQLCHTKEYKKYSQAPSLCFDCHESDDAHRGELGEECDKCHNEKSWRKQDFDHDLDTDYPLTGKHRDLDCKLCHADEHYKNTPKECIGCHLINDAHNGRYGQVCAKCHATEDWKELSFDHRADTKFPLEGRHKDVPCDTCHTRGPFEKKISKKCFACHEKDDDHKGRNGEKCQDCHRPSSWTETKFDHGKDAKFELKGKHKKLSCHACHRNAAMDDLKEAECITCHRAIDLHKGDLGEDCGYCHNEKGWTEKLFFEHDITRFPLIGIHSVTACESCHLDAVYPQTAIECLSCHEKDDTHEGKMGELCGDCHNPNAWMLWTFNHDEQTEFPLDGKHGEVFCHACHRAELTEHKQSANHCYGCHRGDDIHRGGFGRHCDRCHSTETFENPEIR
;
A
#
# COMPACT_ATOMS: atom_id res chain seq x y z
N MET A 1 49.81 -104.26 62.20
CA MET A 1 50.45 -104.16 60.88
C MET A 1 49.35 -103.97 59.85
N ILE A 2 49.18 -102.73 59.39
CA ILE A 2 48.33 -102.38 58.24
C ILE A 2 49.27 -101.57 57.35
N PHE A 3 49.71 -102.17 56.24
CA PHE A 3 50.48 -101.48 55.21
C PHE A 3 49.49 -100.65 54.39
N THR A 4 49.59 -99.33 54.50
CA THR A 4 48.96 -98.39 53.56
C THR A 4 49.78 -98.36 52.28
N LEU A 5 49.18 -98.81 51.19
CA LEU A 5 49.71 -98.66 49.82
C LEU A 5 49.56 -97.19 49.40
N SER A 6 50.68 -96.52 49.11
CA SER A 6 50.71 -95.22 48.44
C SER A 6 50.38 -95.37 46.95
N PRO A 7 49.47 -94.55 46.38
CA PRO A 7 49.32 -94.45 44.93
C PRO A 7 50.35 -93.43 44.42
N SER A 8 51.41 -93.90 43.78
CA SER A 8 52.38 -93.02 43.12
C SER A 8 52.98 -93.69 41.89
N HIS A 9 52.20 -93.96 40.84
CA HIS A 9 52.75 -94.38 39.53
C HIS A 9 51.89 -94.00 38.30
N ALA A 10 50.94 -93.06 38.39
CA ALA A 10 50.15 -92.67 37.21
C ALA A 10 50.91 -91.81 36.17
N GLY A 11 51.92 -91.03 36.58
CA GLY A 11 52.49 -89.98 35.72
C GLY A 11 53.43 -90.41 34.56
N LYS A 12 53.73 -91.70 34.33
CA LYS A 12 54.69 -92.11 33.27
C LYS A 12 54.07 -92.75 32.03
N LEU A 13 52.82 -93.21 32.09
CA LEU A 13 52.16 -93.79 30.92
C LEU A 13 51.54 -92.72 30.01
N ASP A 14 51.06 -91.62 30.57
CA ASP A 14 50.34 -90.58 29.82
C ASP A 14 51.27 -89.75 28.92
N LEU A 15 52.52 -89.50 29.36
CA LEU A 15 53.58 -88.90 28.53
C LEU A 15 53.94 -89.75 27.29
N LEU A 16 53.75 -91.07 27.35
CA LEU A 16 53.96 -91.99 26.24
C LEU A 16 52.83 -91.92 25.20
N LEU A 17 51.65 -91.41 25.58
CA LEU A 17 50.47 -91.21 24.75
C LEU A 17 50.34 -89.78 24.22
N MET A 18 51.27 -88.89 24.59
CA MET A 18 51.27 -87.50 24.17
C MET A 18 51.64 -87.37 22.68
N PRO A 19 50.84 -86.66 21.86
CA PRO A 19 51.11 -86.52 20.42
C PRO A 19 52.43 -85.80 20.09
N GLY A 20 52.92 -84.97 21.02
CA GLY A 20 54.13 -84.17 20.92
C GLY A 20 54.20 -83.15 22.07
N PRO A 21 55.35 -82.49 22.27
CA PRO A 21 55.50 -81.46 23.30
C PRO A 21 54.44 -80.37 23.15
N VAL A 22 53.94 -79.85 24.27
CA VAL A 22 53.01 -78.71 24.27
C VAL A 22 53.71 -77.43 23.82
N ILE A 23 52.99 -76.38 23.48
CA ILE A 23 53.54 -75.07 23.11
C ILE A 23 54.37 -74.48 24.27
N GLU A 24 55.26 -73.53 23.96
CA GLU A 24 56.10 -72.88 24.98
C GLU A 24 55.28 -72.28 26.12
N GLY A 25 54.15 -71.62 25.81
CA GLY A 25 53.27 -71.01 26.80
C GLY A 25 52.63 -71.99 27.81
N HIS A 26 52.57 -73.27 27.47
CA HIS A 26 52.04 -74.33 28.34
C HIS A 26 53.11 -75.31 28.82
N ALA A 27 54.40 -75.04 28.58
CA ALA A 27 55.49 -75.95 28.91
C ALA A 27 55.51 -76.37 30.40
N GLU A 28 55.08 -75.48 31.31
CA GLU A 28 54.98 -75.78 32.75
C GLU A 28 53.93 -76.86 33.10
N PHE A 29 52.95 -77.07 32.22
CA PHE A 29 51.84 -78.01 32.44
C PHE A 29 52.02 -79.35 31.71
N GLU A 30 53.13 -79.53 30.98
CA GLU A 30 53.36 -80.71 30.12
C GLU A 30 53.24 -82.05 30.86
N GLU A 31 53.69 -82.11 32.11
CA GLU A 31 53.62 -83.32 32.94
C GLU A 31 52.31 -83.43 33.74
N LYS A 32 51.42 -82.43 33.67
CA LYS A 32 50.17 -82.32 34.44
C LYS A 32 48.95 -82.40 33.53
N CYS A 33 48.81 -83.53 32.83
CA CYS A 33 47.75 -83.76 31.82
C CYS A 33 46.34 -83.45 32.34
N GLU A 34 46.07 -83.69 33.62
CA GLU A 34 44.80 -83.43 34.30
C GLU A 34 44.43 -81.94 34.41
N SER A 35 45.39 -81.04 34.20
CA SER A 35 45.14 -79.59 34.14
C SER A 35 44.30 -79.23 32.92
N CYS A 36 44.43 -79.99 31.83
CA CYS A 36 43.77 -79.73 30.55
C CYS A 36 42.76 -80.82 30.17
N HIS A 37 42.93 -82.05 30.63
CA HIS A 37 42.11 -83.20 30.23
C HIS A 37 41.42 -83.88 31.43
N GLU A 38 40.13 -84.21 31.28
CA GLU A 38 39.41 -85.09 32.22
C GLU A 38 39.23 -86.48 31.61
N THR A 39 39.69 -87.51 32.32
CA THR A 39 39.60 -88.90 31.88
C THR A 39 38.13 -89.30 31.69
N LEU A 40 37.78 -89.72 30.47
CA LEU A 40 36.44 -90.15 30.02
C LEU A 40 35.39 -89.04 29.82
N LYS A 41 35.73 -87.74 29.91
CA LYS A 41 34.84 -86.62 29.56
C LYS A 41 35.54 -85.57 28.70
N LYS A 42 35.20 -85.52 27.41
CA LYS A 42 35.74 -84.53 26.46
C LYS A 42 35.10 -83.14 26.59
N ALA A 43 33.94 -83.02 27.24
CA ALA A 43 33.17 -81.77 27.30
C ALA A 43 33.77 -80.71 28.25
N ASP A 44 34.56 -81.13 29.25
CA ASP A 44 35.01 -80.26 30.33
C ASP A 44 36.37 -79.58 30.02
N GLN A 45 36.96 -79.84 28.85
CA GLN A 45 38.25 -79.27 28.43
C GLN A 45 38.13 -77.77 28.12
N VAL A 46 37.02 -77.32 27.54
CA VAL A 46 36.80 -75.91 27.19
C VAL A 46 36.73 -75.04 28.44
N GLU A 47 36.00 -75.50 29.46
CA GLU A 47 35.90 -74.82 30.75
C GLU A 47 37.27 -74.68 31.43
N ARG A 48 38.11 -75.74 31.37
CA ARG A 48 39.48 -75.71 31.89
C ARG A 48 40.38 -74.73 31.12
N CYS A 49 40.28 -74.70 29.79
CA CYS A 49 40.99 -73.70 28.98
C CYS A 49 40.58 -72.28 29.38
N LEU A 50 39.27 -72.01 29.48
CA LEU A 50 38.77 -70.68 29.81
C LEU A 50 39.10 -70.25 31.24
N ALA A 51 39.15 -71.18 32.20
CA ALA A 51 39.52 -70.89 33.59
C ALA A 51 40.94 -70.29 33.72
N CYS A 52 41.87 -70.69 32.85
CA CYS A 52 43.18 -70.04 32.76
C CYS A 52 43.17 -68.86 31.79
N HIS A 53 42.52 -68.96 30.62
CA HIS A 53 42.52 -67.90 29.62
C HIS A 53 41.61 -66.69 29.94
N ASP A 54 40.96 -66.67 31.10
CA ASP A 54 40.28 -65.50 31.65
C ASP A 54 41.23 -64.31 31.84
N HIS A 55 42.49 -64.55 32.23
CA HIS A 55 43.50 -63.50 32.39
C HIS A 55 43.97 -62.87 31.05
N SER A 56 43.57 -63.46 29.92
CA SER A 56 43.90 -62.98 28.57
C SER A 56 42.69 -62.38 27.88
N ASP A 57 41.65 -62.04 28.65
CA ASP A 57 40.37 -61.48 28.21
C ASP A 57 39.55 -62.41 27.28
N VAL A 58 39.99 -63.64 27.00
CA VAL A 58 39.30 -64.54 26.05
C VAL A 58 37.97 -65.05 26.60
N ALA A 59 37.93 -65.48 27.86
CA ALA A 59 36.69 -65.95 28.48
C ALA A 59 35.66 -64.80 28.58
N LYS A 60 36.15 -63.61 28.93
CA LYS A 60 35.38 -62.38 29.01
C LYS A 60 34.87 -61.91 27.65
N ASP A 61 35.69 -61.94 26.60
CA ASP A 61 35.31 -61.63 25.22
C ASP A 61 34.17 -62.53 24.75
N ILE A 62 34.28 -63.84 24.99
CA ILE A 62 33.22 -64.82 24.66
C ILE A 62 31.93 -64.53 25.44
N GLU A 63 32.02 -64.21 26.72
CA GLU A 63 30.86 -63.88 27.55
C GLU A 63 30.17 -62.57 27.09
N GLN A 64 30.96 -61.54 26.79
CA GLN A 64 30.48 -60.20 26.45
C GLN A 64 30.11 -60.05 24.97
N GLY A 65 30.52 -61.00 24.12
CA GLY A 65 30.34 -60.93 22.68
C GLY A 65 31.21 -59.85 22.02
N THR A 66 32.37 -59.56 22.62
CA THR A 66 33.37 -58.58 22.17
C THR A 66 34.66 -59.29 21.73
N GLY A 67 35.55 -58.56 21.08
CA GLY A 67 36.80 -59.07 20.54
C GLY A 67 36.57 -60.11 19.44
N PHE A 68 37.66 -60.68 18.91
CA PHE A 68 37.56 -61.71 17.87
C PHE A 68 36.82 -62.95 18.40
N HIS A 69 37.17 -63.43 19.59
CA HIS A 69 36.61 -64.67 20.13
C HIS A 69 35.12 -64.58 20.49
N GLY A 70 34.61 -63.42 20.93
CA GLY A 70 33.20 -63.21 21.23
C GLY A 70 32.31 -63.01 20.02
N ARG A 71 32.88 -62.62 18.88
CA ARG A 71 32.15 -62.45 17.60
C ARG A 71 32.07 -63.73 16.78
N LEU A 72 32.85 -64.76 17.12
CA LEU A 72 32.74 -66.09 16.52
C LEU A 72 31.37 -66.72 16.82
N ASP A 73 30.91 -67.61 15.93
CA ASP A 73 29.72 -68.39 16.24
C ASP A 73 29.94 -69.29 17.47
N LYS A 74 28.85 -69.55 18.19
CA LYS A 74 28.90 -70.28 19.47
C LYS A 74 29.49 -71.68 19.32
N GLU A 75 29.38 -72.32 18.16
CA GLU A 75 29.90 -73.66 17.91
C GLU A 75 31.43 -73.64 17.75
N ARG A 76 31.97 -72.67 16.98
CA ARG A 76 33.41 -72.44 16.85
C ARG A 76 34.04 -71.95 18.15
N ALA A 77 33.39 -71.01 18.85
CA ALA A 77 33.88 -70.49 20.13
C ALA A 77 33.95 -71.58 21.22
N ALA A 78 33.01 -72.55 21.19
CA ALA A 78 33.02 -73.71 22.08
C ALA A 78 34.01 -74.81 21.66
N ASN A 79 34.79 -74.63 20.59
CA ASN A 79 35.67 -75.67 20.05
C ASN A 79 37.08 -75.14 19.77
N CYS A 80 37.77 -74.71 20.82
CA CYS A 80 39.09 -74.05 20.76
C CYS A 80 40.11 -74.83 19.92
N LYS A 81 40.09 -76.17 19.96
CA LYS A 81 41.01 -77.04 19.22
C LYS A 81 40.91 -76.95 17.69
N GLN A 82 39.84 -76.35 17.15
CA GLN A 82 39.73 -76.13 15.70
C GLN A 82 40.73 -75.10 15.20
N CYS A 83 41.00 -74.07 16.01
CA CYS A 83 41.95 -73.02 15.69
C CYS A 83 43.27 -73.17 16.46
N HIS A 84 43.22 -73.70 17.70
CA HIS A 84 44.39 -73.84 18.58
C HIS A 84 44.98 -75.24 18.57
N THR A 85 46.29 -75.35 18.34
CA THR A 85 47.00 -76.65 18.42
C THR A 85 48.14 -76.64 19.43
N ASP A 86 47.95 -77.38 20.53
CA ASP A 86 48.86 -77.36 21.67
C ASP A 86 50.03 -78.35 21.53
N HIS A 87 49.76 -79.61 21.16
CA HIS A 87 50.77 -80.69 21.13
C HIS A 87 51.64 -80.74 19.86
N LYS A 88 51.84 -79.62 19.15
CA LYS A 88 52.62 -79.59 17.89
C LYS A 88 54.07 -79.13 18.07
N GLY A 89 54.51 -78.86 19.29
CA GLY A 89 55.86 -78.43 19.64
C GLY A 89 55.95 -76.98 20.10
N ARG A 90 57.05 -76.66 20.80
CA ARG A 90 57.29 -75.40 21.52
C ARG A 90 57.15 -74.15 20.65
N ASP A 91 57.70 -74.20 19.44
CA ASP A 91 57.83 -73.04 18.53
C ASP A 91 56.71 -72.93 17.49
N ARG A 92 55.62 -73.70 17.62
CA ARG A 92 54.54 -73.68 16.62
C ARG A 92 53.59 -72.53 16.84
N ASP A 93 53.16 -71.91 15.74
CA ASP A 93 52.02 -70.99 15.76
C ASP A 93 50.76 -71.78 16.15
N VAL A 94 50.17 -71.36 17.26
CA VAL A 94 49.03 -72.01 17.87
C VAL A 94 47.77 -71.71 17.09
N VAL A 95 47.62 -70.50 16.55
CA VAL A 95 46.36 -69.97 16.00
C VAL A 95 46.30 -70.14 14.47
N ASN A 96 47.46 -70.19 13.80
CA ASN A 96 47.59 -70.35 12.35
C ASN A 96 46.58 -69.49 11.58
N LEU A 97 46.48 -68.21 11.97
CA LEU A 97 45.52 -67.27 11.44
C LEU A 97 45.99 -66.81 10.05
N ASP A 98 45.14 -66.99 9.04
CA ASP A 98 45.42 -66.45 7.71
C ASP A 98 45.17 -64.95 7.70
N THR A 99 46.23 -64.17 7.54
CA THR A 99 46.16 -62.70 7.50
C THR A 99 45.71 -62.16 6.15
N GLU A 100 45.75 -62.95 5.07
CA GLU A 100 45.34 -62.52 3.74
C GLU A 100 43.82 -62.55 3.58
N ASP A 101 43.16 -63.57 4.15
CA ASP A 101 41.70 -63.78 4.06
C ASP A 101 40.97 -63.43 5.37
N PHE A 102 41.59 -62.65 6.26
CA PHE A 102 40.99 -62.31 7.56
C PHE A 102 39.76 -61.40 7.39
N ASP A 103 38.64 -61.81 7.98
CA ASP A 103 37.36 -61.10 7.90
C ASP A 103 37.14 -60.18 9.11
N HIS A 104 37.28 -58.88 8.90
CA HIS A 104 37.05 -57.86 9.93
C HIS A 104 35.60 -57.75 10.42
N SER A 105 34.63 -58.36 9.74
CA SER A 105 33.25 -58.42 10.25
C SER A 105 33.13 -59.24 11.54
N GLN A 106 34.14 -60.08 11.83
CA GLN A 106 34.29 -60.89 13.04
C GLN A 106 35.08 -60.16 14.13
N THR A 107 35.25 -58.85 14.04
CA THR A 107 35.95 -58.04 15.04
C THR A 107 35.08 -56.86 15.49
N ASP A 108 35.50 -56.17 16.55
CA ASP A 108 34.79 -54.98 17.02
C ASP A 108 34.97 -53.75 16.11
N PHE A 109 35.95 -53.79 15.20
CA PHE A 109 36.17 -52.74 14.22
C PHE A 109 35.90 -53.27 12.80
N GLN A 110 34.68 -53.04 12.32
CA GLN A 110 34.33 -53.37 10.95
C GLN A 110 34.91 -52.34 9.99
N LEU A 111 35.67 -52.81 9.00
CA LEU A 111 36.12 -51.95 7.91
C LEU A 111 34.93 -51.46 7.10
N ARG A 112 34.76 -50.15 7.05
CA ARG A 112 33.68 -49.47 6.31
C ARG A 112 34.24 -48.37 5.43
N GLY A 113 33.61 -48.15 4.29
CA GLY A 113 33.90 -47.01 3.42
C GLY A 113 35.34 -47.06 2.89
N ARG A 114 36.12 -45.99 3.09
CA ARG A 114 37.51 -45.95 2.61
C ARG A 114 38.45 -46.91 3.34
N HIS A 115 38.10 -47.36 4.55
CA HIS A 115 38.94 -48.27 5.32
C HIS A 115 38.99 -49.68 4.73
N GLU A 116 38.01 -50.09 3.92
CA GLU A 116 37.99 -51.40 3.24
C GLU A 116 39.12 -51.59 2.21
N GLN A 117 39.74 -50.48 1.77
CA GLN A 117 40.77 -50.48 0.72
C GLN A 117 42.19 -50.32 1.27
N LEU A 118 42.34 -50.23 2.60
CA LEU A 118 43.62 -50.00 3.24
C LEU A 118 44.41 -51.30 3.42
N ALA A 119 45.74 -51.19 3.34
CA ALA A 119 46.63 -52.29 3.66
C ALA A 119 46.69 -52.49 5.19
N CYS A 120 46.71 -53.74 5.65
CA CYS A 120 46.65 -54.09 7.09
C CYS A 120 47.73 -53.40 7.93
N GLN A 121 48.94 -53.18 7.37
CA GLN A 121 50.06 -52.59 8.10
C GLN A 121 49.86 -51.10 8.45
N LEU A 122 48.89 -50.42 7.81
CA LEU A 122 48.56 -49.03 8.12
C LEU A 122 47.83 -48.91 9.45
N CYS A 123 47.03 -49.92 9.83
CA CYS A 123 46.32 -49.97 11.11
C CYS A 123 47.09 -50.81 12.14
N HIS A 124 47.69 -51.92 11.72
CA HIS A 124 48.46 -52.82 12.58
C HIS A 124 49.96 -52.49 12.50
N THR A 125 50.32 -51.36 13.11
CA THR A 125 51.70 -50.87 13.15
C THR A 125 52.57 -51.72 14.08
N LYS A 126 53.91 -51.58 13.97
CA LYS A 126 54.86 -52.29 14.84
C LYS A 126 54.80 -51.87 16.32
N GLU A 127 54.09 -50.79 16.63
CA GLU A 127 53.87 -50.33 18.00
C GLU A 127 52.98 -51.31 18.78
N TYR A 128 52.01 -51.91 18.08
CA TYR A 128 51.10 -52.89 18.67
C TYR A 128 51.74 -54.28 18.63
N LYS A 129 51.91 -54.91 19.81
CA LYS A 129 52.49 -56.25 19.91
C LYS A 129 51.51 -57.33 19.43
N LYS A 130 50.21 -57.06 19.49
CA LYS A 130 49.12 -57.95 19.04
C LYS A 130 48.16 -57.18 18.13
N TYR A 131 47.59 -57.87 17.14
CA TYR A 131 46.56 -57.30 16.26
C TYR A 131 45.35 -56.73 17.03
N SER A 132 44.97 -57.36 18.14
CA SER A 132 43.86 -56.93 19.01
C SER A 132 44.13 -55.65 19.81
N GLN A 133 45.35 -55.10 19.76
CA GLN A 133 45.71 -53.87 20.46
C GLN A 133 45.63 -52.63 19.57
N ALA A 134 45.29 -52.79 18.29
CA ALA A 134 45.09 -51.66 17.40
C ALA A 134 43.88 -50.82 17.89
N PRO A 135 43.99 -49.48 17.91
CA PRO A 135 42.89 -48.60 18.28
C PRO A 135 41.68 -48.78 17.34
N SER A 136 40.49 -48.55 17.89
CA SER A 136 39.22 -48.68 17.18
C SER A 136 38.40 -47.39 17.15
N LEU A 137 38.79 -46.37 17.92
CA LEU A 137 38.16 -45.05 17.87
C LEU A 137 38.76 -44.22 16.74
N CYS A 138 37.92 -43.41 16.08
CA CYS A 138 38.37 -42.54 15.00
C CYS A 138 39.48 -41.60 15.45
N PHE A 139 39.31 -40.97 16.62
CA PHE A 139 40.24 -39.99 17.16
C PHE A 139 41.63 -40.58 17.45
N ASP A 140 41.71 -41.81 17.99
CA ASP A 140 42.99 -42.45 18.30
C ASP A 140 43.90 -42.62 17.07
N CYS A 141 43.32 -42.74 15.88
CA CYS A 141 44.05 -42.85 14.62
C CYS A 141 44.18 -41.51 13.87
N HIS A 142 43.22 -40.60 14.05
CA HIS A 142 43.07 -39.36 13.28
C HIS A 142 43.21 -38.09 14.11
N GLU A 143 43.80 -38.15 15.31
CA GLU A 143 44.02 -36.98 16.18
C GLU A 143 44.73 -35.84 15.44
N SER A 144 45.78 -36.17 14.66
CA SER A 144 46.52 -35.18 13.87
C SER A 144 45.76 -34.62 12.67
N ASP A 145 44.69 -35.31 12.24
CA ASP A 145 43.86 -34.91 11.11
C ASP A 145 42.66 -34.06 11.55
N ASP A 146 42.44 -33.88 12.85
CA ASP A 146 41.33 -33.08 13.36
C ASP A 146 41.53 -31.58 13.09
N ALA A 147 40.77 -31.08 12.11
CA ALA A 147 40.73 -29.68 11.76
C ALA A 147 40.17 -28.79 12.89
N HIS A 148 39.40 -29.36 13.83
CA HIS A 148 38.73 -28.63 14.90
C HIS A 148 39.59 -28.47 16.16
N ARG A 149 40.82 -29.03 16.18
CA ARG A 149 41.78 -28.90 17.28
C ARG A 149 41.23 -29.35 18.64
N GLY A 150 40.36 -30.37 18.65
CA GLY A 150 39.75 -30.95 19.85
C GLY A 150 38.53 -30.20 20.38
N GLU A 151 38.11 -29.07 19.78
CA GLU A 151 36.99 -28.26 20.28
C GLU A 151 35.62 -28.97 20.19
N LEU A 152 35.49 -29.95 19.28
CA LEU A 152 34.27 -30.75 19.07
C LEU A 152 34.28 -32.12 19.79
N GLY A 153 35.36 -32.47 20.47
CA GLY A 153 35.53 -33.79 21.10
C GLY A 153 35.92 -34.89 20.11
N GLU A 154 35.87 -36.14 20.57
CA GLU A 154 36.46 -37.31 19.89
C GLU A 154 35.44 -38.12 19.06
N GLU A 155 34.15 -37.81 19.19
CA GLU A 155 33.04 -38.51 18.50
C GLU A 155 32.82 -37.95 17.08
N CYS A 156 33.81 -38.14 16.20
CA CYS A 156 33.80 -37.58 14.85
C CYS A 156 32.63 -38.08 14.00
N ASP A 157 32.14 -39.29 14.27
CA ASP A 157 31.07 -40.00 13.54
C ASP A 157 29.68 -39.39 13.73
N LYS A 158 29.53 -38.45 14.67
CA LYS A 158 28.32 -37.63 14.80
C LYS A 158 28.15 -36.63 13.65
N CYS A 159 29.26 -36.23 13.02
CA CYS A 159 29.24 -35.21 11.97
C CYS A 159 29.83 -35.70 10.66
N HIS A 160 30.81 -36.62 10.71
CA HIS A 160 31.53 -37.11 9.55
C HIS A 160 31.23 -38.60 9.32
N ASN A 161 31.36 -39.04 8.07
CA ASN A 161 31.29 -40.45 7.74
C ASN A 161 32.56 -40.92 7.00
N GLU A 162 32.86 -42.20 7.15
CA GLU A 162 34.02 -42.88 6.57
C GLU A 162 33.96 -43.05 5.04
N LYS A 163 32.83 -42.69 4.40
CA LYS A 163 32.68 -42.73 2.93
C LYS A 163 33.12 -41.42 2.28
N SER A 164 32.84 -40.29 2.92
CA SER A 164 33.05 -38.94 2.41
C SER A 164 33.27 -37.93 3.54
N TRP A 165 34.48 -37.89 4.09
CA TRP A 165 34.84 -37.02 5.22
C TRP A 165 34.49 -35.54 5.04
N ARG A 166 34.61 -35.02 3.81
CA ARG A 166 34.27 -33.61 3.49
C ARG A 166 32.79 -33.30 3.54
N LYS A 167 31.93 -34.31 3.39
CA LYS A 167 30.48 -34.14 3.46
C LYS A 167 30.06 -34.46 4.89
N GLN A 168 29.56 -33.45 5.56
CA GLN A 168 29.04 -33.59 6.91
C GLN A 168 27.63 -34.19 6.83
N ASP A 169 27.33 -35.14 7.69
CA ASP A 169 25.98 -35.71 7.84
C ASP A 169 25.19 -35.03 8.97
N PHE A 170 25.82 -34.10 9.68
CA PHE A 170 25.19 -33.28 10.72
C PHE A 170 24.11 -32.36 10.15
N ASP A 171 22.90 -32.45 10.70
CA ASP A 171 21.75 -31.64 10.32
C ASP A 171 21.22 -30.86 11.53
N HIS A 172 21.32 -29.54 11.48
CA HIS A 172 20.84 -28.66 12.55
C HIS A 172 19.35 -28.86 12.90
N ASP A 173 18.51 -29.26 11.94
CA ASP A 173 17.08 -29.46 12.18
C ASP A 173 16.78 -30.74 12.97
N LEU A 174 17.67 -31.73 12.88
CA LEU A 174 17.50 -33.05 13.51
C LEU A 174 18.35 -33.21 14.76
N ASP A 175 19.57 -32.66 14.74
CA ASP A 175 20.60 -32.89 15.75
C ASP A 175 20.69 -31.76 16.78
N THR A 176 19.97 -30.64 16.57
CA THR A 176 20.00 -29.49 17.49
C THR A 176 18.63 -28.88 17.78
N ASP A 177 18.52 -28.17 18.90
CA ASP A 177 17.34 -27.34 19.22
C ASP A 177 17.27 -26.03 18.41
N TYR A 178 18.16 -25.84 17.43
CA TYR A 178 18.24 -24.63 16.63
C TYR A 178 18.17 -24.98 15.14
N PRO A 179 16.96 -25.21 14.62
CA PRO A 179 16.77 -25.49 13.20
C PRO A 179 17.17 -24.25 12.37
N LEU A 180 17.94 -24.47 11.30
CA LEU A 180 18.34 -23.39 10.42
C LEU A 180 17.19 -23.11 9.45
N THR A 181 16.69 -21.87 9.42
CA THR A 181 15.59 -21.47 8.53
C THR A 181 16.04 -20.44 7.50
N GLY A 182 15.36 -20.45 6.35
CA GLY A 182 15.63 -19.56 5.23
C GLY A 182 17.11 -19.51 4.83
N LYS A 183 17.65 -18.31 4.73
CA LYS A 183 19.03 -18.05 4.27
C LYS A 183 20.12 -18.55 5.21
N HIS A 184 19.80 -18.92 6.45
CA HIS A 184 20.79 -19.45 7.39
C HIS A 184 21.25 -20.87 7.02
N ARG A 185 20.46 -21.62 6.23
CA ARG A 185 20.82 -22.99 5.78
C ARG A 185 22.04 -23.02 4.86
N ASP A 186 22.30 -21.92 4.15
CA ASP A 186 23.35 -21.83 3.14
C ASP A 186 24.67 -21.27 3.71
N LEU A 187 24.76 -21.07 5.03
CA LEU A 187 25.92 -20.44 5.67
C LEU A 187 26.97 -21.48 6.12
N ASP A 188 28.24 -21.11 5.98
CA ASP A 188 29.34 -21.85 6.62
C ASP A 188 29.22 -21.80 8.14
N CYS A 189 29.51 -22.91 8.84
CA CYS A 189 29.39 -23.02 10.30
C CYS A 189 30.12 -21.89 11.04
N LYS A 190 31.32 -21.51 10.57
CA LYS A 190 32.18 -20.46 11.17
C LYS A 190 31.55 -19.06 11.18
N LEU A 191 30.53 -18.81 10.34
CA LEU A 191 29.83 -17.52 10.32
C LEU A 191 28.88 -17.39 11.52
N CYS A 192 28.41 -18.50 12.06
CA CYS A 192 27.61 -18.55 13.29
C CYS A 192 28.49 -18.86 14.52
N HIS A 193 29.44 -19.78 14.36
CA HIS A 193 30.35 -20.25 15.38
C HIS A 193 31.71 -19.56 15.25
N ALA A 194 31.78 -18.32 15.76
CA ALA A 194 33.00 -17.53 15.76
C ALA A 194 34.15 -18.25 16.46
N ASP A 195 35.35 -18.16 15.88
CA ASP A 195 36.57 -18.84 16.35
C ASP A 195 36.41 -20.36 16.56
N GLU A 196 35.47 -20.98 15.84
CA GLU A 196 35.17 -22.42 15.95
C GLU A 196 34.68 -22.82 17.36
N HIS A 197 34.08 -21.88 18.09
CA HIS A 197 33.38 -22.17 19.34
C HIS A 197 31.93 -22.58 19.06
N TYR A 198 31.69 -23.90 19.10
CA TYR A 198 30.39 -24.50 18.79
C TYR A 198 29.43 -24.59 19.98
N LYS A 199 29.93 -24.38 21.20
CA LYS A 199 29.12 -24.41 22.43
C LYS A 199 28.61 -23.02 22.78
N ASN A 200 27.38 -22.95 23.29
CA ASN A 200 26.74 -21.72 23.79
C ASN A 200 26.63 -20.58 22.76
N THR A 201 26.55 -20.91 21.47
CA THR A 201 26.29 -19.92 20.43
C THR A 201 24.92 -19.26 20.66
N PRO A 202 24.83 -17.92 20.62
CA PRO A 202 23.57 -17.21 20.82
C PRO A 202 22.50 -17.69 19.83
N LYS A 203 21.28 -17.92 20.33
CA LYS A 203 20.14 -18.39 19.50
C LYS A 203 19.25 -17.22 19.07
N GLU A 204 19.27 -16.12 19.80
CA GLU A 204 18.48 -14.93 19.51
C GLU A 204 19.10 -14.15 18.34
N CYS A 205 18.25 -13.61 17.45
CA CYS A 205 18.69 -12.84 16.28
C CYS A 205 19.69 -11.73 16.65
N ILE A 206 19.42 -11.02 17.75
CA ILE A 206 20.26 -9.89 18.19
C ILE A 206 21.65 -10.35 18.65
N GLY A 207 21.82 -11.60 19.08
CA GLY A 207 23.12 -12.14 19.46
C GLY A 207 24.13 -12.11 18.32
N CYS A 208 23.66 -12.29 17.09
CA CYS A 208 24.49 -12.25 15.88
C CYS A 208 24.34 -10.94 15.10
N HIS A 209 23.13 -10.36 15.07
CA HIS A 209 22.78 -9.22 14.22
C HIS A 209 22.77 -7.87 14.94
N LEU A 210 23.35 -7.75 16.15
CA LEU A 210 23.38 -6.48 16.90
C LEU A 210 23.93 -5.30 16.08
N ILE A 211 25.05 -5.52 15.37
CA ILE A 211 25.70 -4.48 14.56
C ILE A 211 24.91 -4.18 13.28
N ASN A 212 24.12 -5.14 12.81
CA ASN A 212 23.35 -5.06 11.58
C ASN A 212 21.91 -4.59 11.81
N ASP A 213 21.52 -4.29 13.05
CA ASP A 213 20.18 -3.83 13.36
C ASP A 213 19.94 -2.42 12.83
N ALA A 214 19.23 -2.33 11.71
CA ALA A 214 18.82 -1.08 11.09
C ALA A 214 17.99 -0.18 12.02
N HIS A 215 17.39 -0.75 13.07
CA HIS A 215 16.51 -0.04 13.99
C HIS A 215 17.24 0.51 15.22
N ASN A 216 18.52 0.17 15.43
CA ASN A 216 19.30 0.58 16.60
C ASN A 216 18.56 0.30 17.93
N GLY A 217 17.91 -0.87 18.04
CA GLY A 217 17.16 -1.31 19.21
C GLY A 217 15.78 -0.67 19.41
N ARG A 218 15.33 0.25 18.53
CA ARG A 218 14.05 0.99 18.69
C ARG A 218 12.82 0.09 18.71
N TYR A 219 12.84 -1.02 17.97
CA TYR A 219 11.71 -1.93 17.81
C TYR A 219 11.79 -3.19 18.69
N GLY A 220 12.71 -3.21 19.66
CA GLY A 220 12.95 -4.36 20.54
C GLY A 220 13.79 -5.44 19.87
N GLN A 221 13.85 -6.62 20.50
CA GLN A 221 14.77 -7.70 20.12
C GLN A 221 14.11 -8.87 19.39
N VAL A 222 12.77 -8.84 19.23
CA VAL A 222 12.01 -9.95 18.63
C VAL A 222 11.80 -9.67 17.14
N CYS A 223 12.86 -9.82 16.36
CA CYS A 223 12.88 -9.51 14.92
C CYS A 223 11.87 -10.36 14.12
N ALA A 224 11.66 -11.61 14.54
CA ALA A 224 10.77 -12.58 13.89
C ALA A 224 9.27 -12.16 13.88
N LYS A 225 8.90 -11.10 14.61
CA LYS A 225 7.56 -10.51 14.49
C LYS A 225 7.34 -9.73 13.20
N CYS A 226 8.42 -9.26 12.58
CA CYS A 226 8.36 -8.39 11.41
C CYS A 226 9.19 -8.90 10.23
N HIS A 227 10.27 -9.63 10.49
CA HIS A 227 11.16 -10.15 9.47
C HIS A 227 11.09 -11.67 9.41
N ALA A 228 11.16 -12.20 8.20
CA ALA A 228 11.29 -13.63 7.95
C ALA A 228 12.74 -13.99 7.61
N THR A 229 13.14 -15.23 7.88
CA THR A 229 14.49 -15.72 7.56
C THR A 229 14.69 -16.02 6.08
N GLU A 230 13.60 -16.18 5.34
CA GLU A 230 13.54 -16.50 3.92
C GLU A 230 13.82 -15.24 3.06
N ASP A 231 13.16 -14.13 3.42
CA ASP A 231 13.35 -12.82 2.83
C ASP A 231 13.29 -11.76 3.94
N TRP A 232 14.45 -11.22 4.29
CA TRP A 232 14.56 -10.24 5.37
C TRP A 232 13.99 -8.87 5.00
N LYS A 233 13.97 -8.52 3.70
CA LYS A 233 13.52 -7.20 3.23
C LYS A 233 12.02 -7.11 3.17
N GLU A 234 11.35 -8.21 2.85
CA GLU A 234 9.91 -8.30 2.89
C GLU A 234 9.43 -8.42 4.34
N LEU A 235 8.49 -7.56 4.73
CA LEU A 235 7.94 -7.58 6.07
C LEU A 235 6.85 -8.66 6.17
N SER A 236 6.98 -9.56 7.15
CA SER A 236 5.94 -10.52 7.48
C SER A 236 4.80 -9.90 8.30
N PHE A 237 5.06 -8.75 8.93
CA PHE A 237 4.09 -8.03 9.75
C PHE A 237 3.09 -7.26 8.89
N ASP A 238 1.80 -7.52 9.13
CA ASP A 238 0.70 -6.84 8.46
C ASP A 238 -0.23 -6.19 9.48
N HIS A 239 -0.36 -4.86 9.41
CA HIS A 239 -1.19 -4.09 10.34
C HIS A 239 -2.67 -4.50 10.34
N ARG A 240 -3.22 -5.00 9.24
CA ARG A 240 -4.60 -5.48 9.13
C ARG A 240 -4.75 -6.87 9.78
N ALA A 241 -3.78 -7.75 9.61
CA ALA A 241 -3.83 -9.11 10.15
C ALA A 241 -3.44 -9.16 11.64
N ASP A 242 -2.35 -8.48 11.99
CA ASP A 242 -1.73 -8.53 13.31
C ASP A 242 -2.27 -7.48 14.29
N THR A 243 -2.99 -6.47 13.77
CA THR A 243 -3.54 -5.40 14.59
C THR A 243 -5.00 -5.08 14.25
N LYS A 244 -5.68 -4.37 15.17
CA LYS A 244 -7.04 -3.83 14.92
C LYS A 244 -6.98 -2.42 14.30
N PHE A 245 -6.00 -2.17 13.44
CA PHE A 245 -5.79 -0.87 12.79
C PHE A 245 -5.16 -1.08 11.40
N PRO A 246 -5.96 -1.41 10.38
CA PRO A 246 -5.45 -1.56 9.02
C PRO A 246 -4.96 -0.21 8.49
N LEU A 247 -3.75 -0.19 7.92
CA LEU A 247 -3.25 0.98 7.20
C LEU A 247 -3.91 1.03 5.81
N GLU A 248 -4.60 2.13 5.53
CA GLU A 248 -5.37 2.33 4.31
C GLU A 248 -4.89 3.55 3.52
N GLY A 249 -5.03 3.49 2.19
CA GLY A 249 -4.61 4.56 1.30
C GLY A 249 -3.11 4.86 1.46
N ARG A 250 -2.79 6.15 1.62
CA ARG A 250 -1.40 6.63 1.72
C ARG A 250 -0.69 6.19 2.99
N HIS A 251 -1.41 5.79 4.03
CA HIS A 251 -0.80 5.33 5.28
C HIS A 251 0.00 4.03 5.13
N LYS A 252 -0.24 3.25 4.07
CA LYS A 252 0.54 2.03 3.77
C LYS A 252 2.01 2.33 3.44
N ASP A 253 2.27 3.51 2.90
CA ASP A 253 3.59 3.92 2.44
C ASP A 253 4.34 4.75 3.49
N VAL A 254 3.75 4.94 4.68
CA VAL A 254 4.31 5.77 5.74
C VAL A 254 5.29 4.96 6.59
N PRO A 255 6.52 5.47 6.84
CA PRO A 255 7.47 4.81 7.74
C PRO A 255 6.91 4.60 9.14
N CYS A 256 7.26 3.47 9.77
CA CYS A 256 6.78 3.11 11.12
C CYS A 256 7.07 4.21 12.16
N ASP A 257 8.25 4.83 12.11
CA ASP A 257 8.69 5.89 13.04
C ASP A 257 7.81 7.15 12.98
N THR A 258 7.06 7.37 11.89
CA THR A 258 6.12 8.51 11.79
C THR A 258 4.98 8.37 12.80
N CYS A 259 4.51 7.14 13.03
CA CYS A 259 3.46 6.86 14.01
C CYS A 259 4.05 6.41 15.36
N HIS A 260 5.10 5.59 15.32
CA HIS A 260 5.75 4.98 16.48
C HIS A 260 6.97 5.78 16.94
N THR A 261 6.76 7.05 17.30
CA THR A 261 7.84 7.98 17.65
C THR A 261 8.55 7.67 18.98
N ARG A 262 8.00 6.76 19.79
CA ARG A 262 8.54 6.38 21.10
C ARG A 262 8.82 4.87 21.09
N GLY A 263 10.04 4.50 21.48
CA GLY A 263 10.50 3.11 21.51
C GLY A 263 9.72 2.25 22.48
N PRO A 264 10.13 0.97 22.62
CA PRO A 264 9.51 -0.11 21.86
C PRO A 264 7.97 0.04 21.77
N PHE A 265 7.45 0.20 20.55
CA PHE A 265 6.01 0.27 20.19
C PHE A 265 5.08 0.59 21.36
N GLU A 266 5.12 1.85 21.84
CA GLU A 266 4.25 2.30 22.94
C GLU A 266 2.78 2.00 22.59
N LYS A 267 2.09 1.22 23.45
CA LYS A 267 0.78 0.61 23.16
C LYS A 267 -0.39 1.59 22.99
N LYS A 268 -0.19 2.90 23.08
CA LYS A 268 -1.27 3.90 23.14
C LYS A 268 -1.10 5.02 22.13
N ILE A 269 -1.10 4.67 20.84
CA ILE A 269 -1.29 5.65 19.76
C ILE A 269 -2.80 5.81 19.51
N SER A 270 -3.27 7.05 19.42
CA SER A 270 -4.65 7.33 19.08
C SER A 270 -4.94 6.90 17.64
N LYS A 271 -6.07 6.22 17.42
CA LYS A 271 -6.54 5.81 16.09
C LYS A 271 -7.36 6.88 15.38
N LYS A 272 -7.60 8.02 16.03
CA LYS A 272 -8.40 9.11 15.48
C LYS A 272 -7.55 9.96 14.54
N CYS A 273 -8.06 10.30 13.36
CA CYS A 273 -7.38 11.14 12.38
C CYS A 273 -6.89 12.46 12.99
N PHE A 274 -7.76 13.15 13.73
CA PHE A 274 -7.45 14.44 14.34
C PHE A 274 -6.26 14.38 15.30
N ALA A 275 -6.05 13.26 16.02
CA ALA A 275 -4.94 13.16 16.96
C ALA A 275 -3.55 13.20 16.29
N CYS A 276 -3.48 12.85 15.00
CA CYS A 276 -2.25 12.93 14.21
C CYS A 276 -2.24 14.16 13.30
N HIS A 277 -3.39 14.57 12.79
CA HIS A 277 -3.55 15.62 11.78
C HIS A 277 -4.12 16.94 12.31
N GLU A 278 -4.14 17.17 13.63
CA GLU A 278 -4.63 18.42 14.23
C GLU A 278 -3.94 19.65 13.62
N LYS A 279 -2.63 19.56 13.38
CA LYS A 279 -1.84 20.66 12.79
C LYS A 279 -2.01 20.80 11.28
N ASP A 280 -2.52 19.77 10.62
CA ASP A 280 -2.76 19.73 9.18
C ASP A 280 -4.20 20.12 8.84
N ASP A 281 -5.05 20.39 9.85
CA ASP A 281 -6.45 20.73 9.62
C ASP A 281 -6.63 22.16 9.10
N ASP A 282 -6.82 22.27 7.79
CA ASP A 282 -7.15 23.53 7.10
C ASP A 282 -8.44 24.19 7.62
N HIS A 283 -9.33 23.41 8.23
CA HIS A 283 -10.59 23.92 8.80
C HIS A 283 -10.39 24.59 10.16
N LYS A 284 -9.24 24.40 10.82
CA LYS A 284 -8.91 24.96 12.14
C LYS A 284 -9.92 24.53 13.22
N GLY A 285 -10.33 23.28 13.21
CA GLY A 285 -11.25 22.67 14.18
C GLY A 285 -12.74 23.00 13.95
N ARG A 286 -13.08 23.83 12.95
CA ARG A 286 -14.46 24.30 12.71
C ARG A 286 -15.44 23.18 12.31
N ASN A 287 -14.93 22.08 11.74
CA ASN A 287 -15.73 20.98 11.23
C ASN A 287 -15.69 19.74 12.14
N GLY A 288 -15.16 19.88 13.37
CA GLY A 288 -14.99 18.78 14.31
C GLY A 288 -13.87 17.80 13.96
N GLU A 289 -13.74 16.74 14.75
CA GLU A 289 -12.63 15.77 14.66
C GLU A 289 -12.89 14.58 13.71
N LYS A 290 -14.12 14.47 13.17
CA LYS A 290 -14.53 13.32 12.34
C LYS A 290 -14.16 13.54 10.87
N CYS A 291 -12.87 13.70 10.62
CA CYS A 291 -12.34 13.98 9.28
C CYS A 291 -12.79 12.93 8.25
N GLN A 292 -12.93 11.67 8.67
CA GLN A 292 -13.37 10.56 7.83
C GLN A 292 -14.82 10.64 7.36
N ASP A 293 -15.63 11.57 7.86
CA ASP A 293 -17.00 11.78 7.37
C ASP A 293 -16.95 12.49 6.00
N CYS A 294 -15.92 13.29 5.75
CA CYS A 294 -15.73 14.03 4.51
C CYS A 294 -14.57 13.52 3.66
N HIS A 295 -13.42 13.22 4.27
CA HIS A 295 -12.18 12.90 3.57
C HIS A 295 -11.90 11.39 3.51
N ARG A 296 -11.01 10.99 2.60
CA ARG A 296 -10.56 9.61 2.46
C ARG A 296 -9.09 9.46 2.91
N PRO A 297 -8.71 8.33 3.54
CA PRO A 297 -7.30 8.04 3.85
C PRO A 297 -6.39 7.97 2.61
N SER A 298 -6.95 7.83 1.41
CA SER A 298 -6.21 7.86 0.15
C SER A 298 -5.90 9.27 -0.36
N SER A 299 -6.72 10.26 -0.01
CA SER A 299 -6.56 11.65 -0.43
C SER A 299 -7.42 12.60 0.39
N TRP A 300 -6.81 13.67 0.91
CA TRP A 300 -7.52 14.78 1.56
C TRP A 300 -8.32 15.64 0.59
N THR A 301 -7.93 15.72 -0.69
CA THR A 301 -8.64 16.53 -1.70
C THR A 301 -9.88 15.83 -2.26
N GLU A 302 -9.97 14.50 -2.12
CA GLU A 302 -11.16 13.76 -2.51
C GLU A 302 -12.16 13.74 -1.36
N THR A 303 -13.22 14.53 -1.49
CA THR A 303 -14.33 14.54 -0.55
C THR A 303 -15.38 13.52 -0.95
N LYS A 304 -15.78 12.64 -0.02
CA LYS A 304 -16.91 11.72 -0.22
C LYS A 304 -18.27 12.32 0.18
N PHE A 305 -18.24 13.44 0.90
CA PHE A 305 -19.44 14.12 1.40
C PHE A 305 -20.29 14.64 0.25
N ASP A 306 -21.58 14.30 0.28
CA ASP A 306 -22.57 14.69 -0.71
C ASP A 306 -23.67 15.50 -0.03
N HIS A 307 -23.80 16.78 -0.38
CA HIS A 307 -24.79 17.66 0.25
C HIS A 307 -26.24 17.18 0.07
N GLY A 308 -26.56 16.50 -1.03
CA GLY A 308 -27.91 15.98 -1.28
C GLY A 308 -28.23 14.78 -0.39
N LYS A 309 -27.29 13.84 -0.25
CA LYS A 309 -27.48 12.61 0.54
C LYS A 309 -27.27 12.84 2.03
N ASP A 310 -26.21 13.54 2.40
CA ASP A 310 -25.75 13.64 3.79
C ASP A 310 -26.37 14.85 4.52
N ALA A 311 -26.59 15.96 3.82
CA ALA A 311 -27.15 17.20 4.39
C ALA A 311 -28.59 17.52 3.94
N LYS A 312 -29.19 16.71 3.06
CA LYS A 312 -30.52 16.95 2.48
C LYS A 312 -30.66 18.33 1.80
N PHE A 313 -29.56 18.86 1.30
CA PHE A 313 -29.49 20.17 0.63
C PHE A 313 -28.79 20.01 -0.72
N GLU A 314 -29.53 19.71 -1.78
CA GLU A 314 -28.88 19.52 -3.09
C GLU A 314 -28.37 20.85 -3.64
N LEU A 315 -27.04 20.97 -3.79
CA LEU A 315 -26.43 22.08 -4.53
C LEU A 315 -26.86 21.98 -5.98
N LYS A 316 -27.44 23.04 -6.56
CA LYS A 316 -27.89 23.06 -7.96
C LYS A 316 -27.11 24.08 -8.79
N GLY A 317 -27.12 23.89 -10.12
CA GLY A 317 -26.50 24.82 -11.06
C GLY A 317 -25.02 25.09 -10.78
N LYS A 318 -24.62 26.37 -10.75
CA LYS A 318 -23.23 26.76 -10.50
C LYS A 318 -22.75 26.48 -9.07
N HIS A 319 -23.66 26.29 -8.11
CA HIS A 319 -23.29 25.97 -6.73
C HIS A 319 -22.63 24.59 -6.59
N LYS A 320 -22.88 23.64 -7.52
CA LYS A 320 -22.25 22.29 -7.52
C LYS A 320 -20.72 22.33 -7.59
N LYS A 321 -20.13 23.41 -8.11
CA LYS A 321 -18.67 23.55 -8.31
C LYS A 321 -18.01 24.45 -7.26
N LEU A 322 -18.76 24.99 -6.30
CA LEU A 322 -18.21 25.86 -5.29
C LEU A 322 -17.46 25.05 -4.22
N SER A 323 -16.37 25.62 -3.70
CA SER A 323 -15.73 25.11 -2.49
C SER A 323 -16.62 25.34 -1.27
N CYS A 324 -16.54 24.47 -0.27
CA CYS A 324 -17.35 24.57 0.96
C CYS A 324 -17.25 25.97 1.62
N HIS A 325 -16.04 26.54 1.68
CA HIS A 325 -15.78 27.86 2.27
C HIS A 325 -16.48 29.03 1.56
N ALA A 326 -16.94 28.84 0.32
CA ALA A 326 -17.69 29.87 -0.39
C ALA A 326 -19.03 30.16 0.29
N CYS A 327 -19.66 29.10 0.84
CA CYS A 327 -20.92 29.16 1.58
C CYS A 327 -20.68 29.17 3.11
N HIS A 328 -19.80 28.30 3.61
CA HIS A 328 -19.47 28.17 5.04
C HIS A 328 -18.31 29.09 5.44
N ARG A 329 -18.52 30.41 5.35
CA ARG A 329 -17.46 31.41 5.59
C ARG A 329 -17.09 31.52 7.08
N ASN A 330 -18.08 31.68 7.95
CA ASN A 330 -17.91 31.95 9.39
C ASN A 330 -18.79 31.07 10.30
N ALA A 331 -19.46 30.08 9.72
CA ALA A 331 -20.41 29.21 10.37
C ALA A 331 -19.86 27.78 10.39
N ALA A 332 -20.11 27.03 11.45
CA ALA A 332 -19.90 25.58 11.40
C ALA A 332 -20.81 24.98 10.32
N MET A 333 -20.46 23.80 9.80
CA MET A 333 -21.21 23.16 8.71
C MET A 333 -22.71 22.96 9.06
N ASP A 334 -23.04 22.89 10.35
CA ASP A 334 -24.40 22.66 10.86
C ASP A 334 -25.21 23.93 11.15
N ASP A 335 -24.64 25.12 10.98
CA ASP A 335 -25.27 26.39 11.42
C ASP A 335 -26.14 27.06 10.33
N LEU A 336 -26.04 26.62 9.07
CA LEU A 336 -26.87 27.12 7.97
C LEU A 336 -28.21 26.38 7.94
N LYS A 337 -29.13 26.75 8.85
CA LYS A 337 -30.45 26.13 8.97
C LYS A 337 -31.39 26.46 7.81
N GLU A 338 -31.22 27.63 7.19
CA GLU A 338 -32.03 28.12 6.07
C GLU A 338 -31.12 28.86 5.08
N ALA A 339 -31.02 28.35 3.85
CA ALA A 339 -30.13 28.87 2.81
C ALA A 339 -30.95 29.40 1.62
N GLU A 340 -31.64 30.52 1.86
CA GLU A 340 -32.30 31.28 0.80
C GLU A 340 -31.27 32.09 -0.01
N CYS A 341 -31.61 32.43 -1.26
CA CYS A 341 -30.71 33.15 -2.17
C CYS A 341 -30.16 34.44 -1.53
N ILE A 342 -31.05 35.21 -0.89
CA ILE A 342 -30.71 36.50 -0.29
C ILE A 342 -29.72 36.37 0.88
N THR A 343 -29.74 35.27 1.62
CA THR A 343 -28.86 35.03 2.77
C THR A 343 -27.38 35.12 2.38
N CYS A 344 -27.05 34.72 1.15
CA CYS A 344 -25.69 34.80 0.63
C CYS A 344 -25.47 35.97 -0.35
N HIS A 345 -26.52 36.36 -1.09
CA HIS A 345 -26.38 37.30 -2.21
C HIS A 345 -26.82 38.74 -1.91
N ARG A 346 -27.27 39.06 -0.69
CA ARG A 346 -27.66 40.42 -0.30
C ARG A 346 -26.61 41.49 -0.61
N ALA A 347 -25.33 41.18 -0.44
CA ALA A 347 -24.25 42.15 -0.69
C ALA A 347 -23.99 42.42 -2.19
N ILE A 348 -24.49 41.56 -3.09
CA ILE A 348 -24.32 41.70 -4.54
C ILE A 348 -25.64 42.00 -5.25
N ASP A 349 -26.70 42.26 -4.49
CA ASP A 349 -28.00 42.61 -5.06
C ASP A 349 -27.94 44.02 -5.67
N LEU A 350 -27.98 44.08 -7.00
CA LEU A 350 -27.98 45.33 -7.76
C LEU A 350 -29.30 46.09 -7.62
N HIS A 351 -30.38 45.40 -7.23
CA HIS A 351 -31.72 45.98 -7.05
C HIS A 351 -31.88 46.66 -5.68
N LYS A 352 -30.88 46.56 -4.80
CA LYS A 352 -30.89 47.19 -3.47
C LYS A 352 -32.11 46.82 -2.60
N GLY A 353 -32.68 45.63 -2.82
CA GLY A 353 -33.87 45.14 -2.13
C GLY A 353 -35.22 45.62 -2.69
N ASP A 354 -35.24 46.43 -3.75
CA ASP A 354 -36.48 47.03 -4.28
C ASP A 354 -37.44 46.00 -4.91
N LEU A 355 -36.94 44.83 -5.32
CA LEU A 355 -37.72 43.74 -5.93
C LEU A 355 -38.04 42.59 -4.96
N GLY A 356 -37.79 42.77 -3.66
CA GLY A 356 -37.99 41.73 -2.65
C GLY A 356 -36.89 40.67 -2.62
N GLU A 357 -37.08 39.65 -1.78
CA GLU A 357 -36.05 38.63 -1.50
C GLU A 357 -36.23 37.33 -2.32
N ASP A 358 -37.35 37.17 -3.03
CA ASP A 358 -37.59 36.02 -3.92
C ASP A 358 -36.88 36.19 -5.26
N CYS A 359 -35.55 36.03 -5.22
CA CYS A 359 -34.71 36.08 -6.41
C CYS A 359 -35.10 35.01 -7.45
N GLY A 360 -35.73 33.89 -7.02
CA GLY A 360 -36.07 32.75 -7.86
C GLY A 360 -37.15 33.04 -8.92
N TYR A 361 -37.87 34.15 -8.74
CA TYR A 361 -38.84 34.64 -9.72
C TYR A 361 -38.13 34.99 -11.04
N CYS A 362 -37.13 35.89 -10.99
CA CYS A 362 -36.39 36.41 -12.14
C CYS A 362 -35.00 35.79 -12.36
N HIS A 363 -34.49 35.01 -11.42
CA HIS A 363 -33.15 34.44 -11.49
C HIS A 363 -33.17 32.95 -11.12
N ASN A 364 -32.09 32.24 -11.44
CA ASN A 364 -31.96 30.84 -11.05
C ASN A 364 -30.51 30.46 -10.76
N GLU A 365 -30.31 29.23 -10.27
CA GLU A 365 -29.01 28.71 -9.90
C GLU A 365 -28.04 28.45 -11.07
N LYS A 366 -28.55 28.44 -12.33
CA LYS A 366 -27.71 28.28 -13.52
C LYS A 366 -26.98 29.58 -13.85
N GLY A 367 -27.60 30.72 -13.55
CA GLY A 367 -27.00 32.04 -13.63
C GLY A 367 -28.03 33.16 -13.50
N TRP A 368 -27.59 34.32 -13.00
CA TRP A 368 -28.42 35.51 -12.85
C TRP A 368 -29.05 35.99 -14.17
N THR A 369 -28.40 35.74 -15.31
CA THR A 369 -28.89 36.16 -16.64
C THR A 369 -29.55 35.04 -17.45
N GLU A 370 -29.57 33.80 -16.95
CA GLU A 370 -30.02 32.61 -17.71
C GLU A 370 -31.55 32.49 -17.78
N LYS A 371 -32.27 33.05 -16.80
CA LYS A 371 -33.74 33.04 -16.74
C LYS A 371 -34.26 34.41 -16.37
N LEU A 372 -33.91 35.43 -17.15
CA LEU A 372 -34.47 36.77 -17.02
C LEU A 372 -35.87 36.78 -17.62
N PHE A 373 -36.87 36.48 -16.79
CA PHE A 373 -38.27 36.59 -17.18
C PHE A 373 -39.00 37.45 -16.17
N PHE A 374 -39.61 38.52 -16.66
CA PHE A 374 -40.52 39.38 -15.94
C PHE A 374 -41.65 39.78 -16.87
N GLU A 375 -42.89 39.65 -16.41
CA GLU A 375 -44.07 39.90 -17.23
C GLU A 375 -44.42 41.39 -17.19
N HIS A 376 -44.08 42.14 -18.24
CA HIS A 376 -44.41 43.56 -18.33
C HIS A 376 -45.89 43.83 -18.63
N ASP A 377 -46.63 42.86 -19.17
CA ASP A 377 -48.04 42.99 -19.56
C ASP A 377 -48.96 43.26 -18.37
N ILE A 378 -48.52 42.90 -17.15
CA ILE A 378 -49.25 43.15 -15.89
C ILE A 378 -48.82 44.46 -15.20
N THR A 379 -47.93 45.24 -15.81
CA THR A 379 -47.41 46.49 -15.24
C THR A 379 -48.07 47.73 -15.84
N ARG A 380 -47.72 48.91 -15.31
CA ARG A 380 -48.18 50.20 -15.84
C ARG A 380 -47.63 50.54 -17.24
N PHE A 381 -46.66 49.77 -17.73
CA PHE A 381 -46.06 49.96 -19.04
C PHE A 381 -45.85 48.61 -19.74
N PRO A 382 -46.91 48.09 -20.41
CA PRO A 382 -46.79 46.92 -21.27
C PRO A 382 -45.82 47.20 -22.42
N LEU A 383 -44.84 46.32 -22.61
CA LEU A 383 -43.83 46.51 -23.66
C LEU A 383 -44.43 46.16 -25.02
N ILE A 384 -44.74 47.17 -25.81
CA ILE A 384 -45.30 47.04 -27.16
C ILE A 384 -44.26 47.35 -28.24
N GLY A 385 -44.34 46.64 -29.36
CA GLY A 385 -43.44 46.83 -30.50
C GLY A 385 -41.98 46.60 -30.16
N ILE A 386 -41.12 47.55 -30.54
CA ILE A 386 -39.66 47.41 -30.36
C ILE A 386 -39.23 47.39 -28.88
N HIS A 387 -40.05 47.94 -27.99
CA HIS A 387 -39.77 47.92 -26.56
C HIS A 387 -39.78 46.50 -25.97
N SER A 388 -40.52 45.56 -26.59
CA SER A 388 -40.63 44.16 -26.11
C SER A 388 -39.34 43.35 -26.23
N VAL A 389 -38.42 43.78 -27.09
CA VAL A 389 -37.11 43.12 -27.30
C VAL A 389 -35.95 43.95 -26.75
N THR A 390 -36.26 45.04 -26.06
CA THR A 390 -35.27 45.94 -25.48
C THR A 390 -34.77 45.38 -24.14
N ALA A 391 -33.46 45.47 -23.90
CA ALA A 391 -32.87 45.00 -22.65
C ALA A 391 -33.28 45.89 -21.46
N CYS A 392 -33.48 45.29 -20.28
CA CYS A 392 -34.01 45.98 -19.09
C CYS A 392 -33.21 47.25 -18.75
N GLU A 393 -31.88 47.20 -18.86
CA GLU A 393 -30.97 48.32 -18.56
C GLU A 393 -31.15 49.52 -19.48
N SER A 394 -31.78 49.36 -20.65
CA SER A 394 -32.06 50.48 -21.56
C SER A 394 -33.21 51.35 -21.03
N CYS A 395 -34.11 50.76 -20.22
CA CYS A 395 -35.21 51.47 -19.58
C CYS A 395 -34.90 51.79 -18.11
N HIS A 396 -34.30 50.84 -17.39
CA HIS A 396 -33.99 50.91 -15.96
C HIS A 396 -32.54 51.34 -15.72
N LEU A 397 -32.18 52.56 -16.14
CA LEU A 397 -30.80 53.07 -16.15
C LEU A 397 -30.11 53.03 -14.78
N ASP A 398 -30.85 53.30 -13.70
CA ASP A 398 -30.34 53.30 -12.33
C ASP A 398 -30.62 52.01 -11.55
N ALA A 399 -31.07 50.95 -12.26
CA ALA A 399 -31.58 49.71 -11.67
C ALA A 399 -32.73 49.92 -10.67
N VAL A 400 -33.47 51.04 -10.80
CA VAL A 400 -34.67 51.37 -10.03
C VAL A 400 -35.90 50.99 -10.84
N TYR A 401 -36.45 49.82 -10.57
CA TYR A 401 -37.55 49.24 -11.35
C TYR A 401 -38.93 49.83 -11.04
N PRO A 402 -39.34 50.05 -9.77
CA PRO A 402 -40.71 50.47 -9.45
C PRO A 402 -41.07 51.90 -9.89
N GLN A 403 -40.08 52.75 -10.17
CA GLN A 403 -40.28 54.20 -10.37
C GLN A 403 -39.77 54.72 -11.73
N THR A 404 -39.43 53.83 -12.66
CA THR A 404 -38.97 54.26 -13.99
C THR A 404 -40.07 55.02 -14.71
N ALA A 405 -39.78 56.25 -15.15
CA ALA A 405 -40.71 57.08 -15.91
C ALA A 405 -41.15 56.36 -17.19
N ILE A 406 -42.39 56.60 -17.61
CA ILE A 406 -43.06 55.84 -18.68
C ILE A 406 -43.55 56.74 -19.83
N GLU A 407 -43.42 58.03 -19.64
CA GLU A 407 -43.74 59.07 -20.61
C GLU A 407 -42.71 59.03 -21.74
N CYS A 408 -43.15 59.15 -23.01
CA CYS A 408 -42.29 59.02 -24.18
C CYS A 408 -41.07 59.95 -24.09
N LEU A 409 -41.29 61.22 -23.73
CA LEU A 409 -40.24 62.22 -23.61
C LEU A 409 -39.26 61.93 -22.46
N SER A 410 -39.65 61.21 -21.40
CA SER A 410 -38.71 60.89 -20.32
C SER A 410 -37.55 60.00 -20.77
N CYS A 411 -37.73 59.24 -21.86
CA CYS A 411 -36.67 58.43 -22.47
C CYS A 411 -36.17 59.01 -23.80
N HIS A 412 -37.07 59.56 -24.61
CA HIS A 412 -36.81 60.00 -25.98
C HIS A 412 -36.67 61.53 -26.15
N GLU A 413 -36.41 62.28 -25.08
CA GLU A 413 -36.17 63.74 -25.15
C GLU A 413 -35.11 64.10 -26.19
N LYS A 414 -34.02 63.31 -26.26
CA LYS A 414 -32.91 63.54 -27.20
C LYS A 414 -33.22 63.09 -28.63
N ASP A 415 -34.22 62.23 -28.80
CA ASP A 415 -34.64 61.72 -30.09
C ASP A 415 -35.72 62.60 -30.73
N ASP A 416 -36.28 63.55 -29.97
CA ASP A 416 -37.30 64.46 -30.48
C ASP A 416 -36.71 65.50 -31.45
N THR A 417 -36.92 65.24 -32.74
CA THR A 417 -36.55 66.18 -33.82
C THR A 417 -37.44 67.42 -33.89
N HIS A 418 -38.55 67.47 -33.14
CA HIS A 418 -39.47 68.59 -33.11
C HIS A 418 -39.09 69.65 -32.08
N GLU A 419 -38.11 69.37 -31.21
CA GLU A 419 -37.66 70.27 -30.14
C GLU A 419 -38.81 70.73 -29.23
N GLY A 420 -39.74 69.82 -28.89
CA GLY A 420 -40.90 70.07 -28.03
C GLY A 420 -42.07 70.80 -28.69
N LYS A 421 -41.94 71.24 -29.95
CA LYS A 421 -42.97 72.06 -30.62
C LYS A 421 -44.27 71.30 -30.92
N MET A 422 -44.20 69.97 -30.99
CA MET A 422 -45.32 69.09 -31.36
C MET A 422 -46.09 68.51 -30.16
N GLY A 423 -45.77 68.93 -28.93
CA GLY A 423 -46.40 68.41 -27.71
C GLY A 423 -45.86 67.05 -27.25
N GLU A 424 -46.40 66.53 -26.14
CA GLU A 424 -45.87 65.34 -25.45
C GLU A 424 -46.55 64.02 -25.86
N LEU A 425 -47.67 64.09 -26.60
CA LEU A 425 -48.46 62.94 -27.04
C LEU A 425 -47.91 62.35 -28.34
N CYS A 426 -46.68 61.85 -28.29
CA CYS A 426 -46.00 61.31 -29.49
C CYS A 426 -46.81 60.21 -30.19
N GLY A 427 -47.58 59.42 -29.43
CA GLY A 427 -48.39 58.30 -29.92
C GLY A 427 -49.58 58.68 -30.82
N ASP A 428 -49.97 59.96 -30.87
CA ASP A 428 -51.00 60.43 -31.82
C ASP A 428 -50.48 60.40 -33.27
N CYS A 429 -49.16 60.54 -33.42
CA CYS A 429 -48.48 60.54 -34.71
C CYS A 429 -47.63 59.28 -34.90
N HIS A 430 -46.78 58.94 -33.93
CA HIS A 430 -45.76 57.90 -34.06
C HIS A 430 -46.21 56.54 -33.53
N ASN A 431 -45.74 55.48 -34.18
CA ASN A 431 -46.07 54.11 -33.81
C ASN A 431 -44.89 53.43 -33.08
N PRO A 432 -45.10 52.83 -31.90
CA PRO A 432 -44.04 52.15 -31.15
C PRO A 432 -43.55 50.84 -31.81
N ASN A 433 -44.25 50.31 -32.82
CA ASN A 433 -43.73 49.21 -33.64
C ASN A 433 -42.69 49.69 -34.67
N ALA A 434 -42.82 50.92 -35.15
CA ALA A 434 -41.87 51.56 -36.06
C ALA A 434 -42.11 53.07 -36.11
N TRP A 435 -41.16 53.86 -35.62
CA TRP A 435 -41.31 55.31 -35.45
C TRP A 435 -41.63 56.07 -36.76
N MET A 436 -41.08 55.58 -37.87
CA MET A 436 -41.29 56.13 -39.22
C MET A 436 -42.61 55.70 -39.87
N LEU A 437 -43.31 54.72 -39.30
CA LEU A 437 -44.67 54.37 -39.70
C LEU A 437 -45.66 55.22 -38.91
N TRP A 438 -45.54 56.55 -39.05
CA TRP A 438 -46.49 57.45 -38.41
C TRP A 438 -47.90 57.23 -38.98
N THR A 439 -48.93 57.44 -38.17
CA THR A 439 -50.34 57.23 -38.55
C THR A 439 -51.08 58.53 -38.76
N PHE A 440 -50.41 59.66 -38.56
CA PHE A 440 -51.01 60.98 -38.68
C PHE A 440 -51.16 61.38 -40.16
N ASN A 441 -52.39 61.77 -40.51
CA ASN A 441 -52.75 62.33 -41.80
C ASN A 441 -53.33 63.73 -41.58
N HIS A 442 -52.57 64.76 -42.02
CA HIS A 442 -52.94 66.15 -41.84
C HIS A 442 -54.27 66.51 -42.52
N ASP A 443 -54.57 65.90 -43.68
CA ASP A 443 -55.78 66.20 -44.47
C ASP A 443 -57.05 65.60 -43.86
N GLU A 444 -56.92 64.50 -43.12
CA GLU A 444 -58.05 63.80 -42.51
C GLU A 444 -58.27 64.20 -41.05
N GLN A 445 -57.21 64.61 -40.36
CA GLN A 445 -57.24 64.85 -38.90
C GLN A 445 -57.17 66.34 -38.54
N THR A 446 -57.03 67.25 -39.51
CA THR A 446 -57.04 68.70 -39.27
C THR A 446 -58.02 69.43 -40.18
N GLU A 447 -58.35 70.68 -39.83
CA GLU A 447 -59.19 71.57 -40.66
C GLU A 447 -58.41 72.27 -41.79
N PHE A 448 -57.12 71.95 -41.98
CA PHE A 448 -56.24 72.59 -42.96
C PHE A 448 -55.59 71.53 -43.86
N PRO A 449 -56.16 71.18 -45.02
CA PRO A 449 -55.55 70.23 -45.94
C PRO A 449 -54.27 70.82 -46.55
N LEU A 450 -53.21 70.01 -46.67
CA LEU A 450 -51.93 70.39 -47.26
C LEU A 450 -52.02 70.25 -48.78
N ASP A 451 -52.47 71.30 -49.45
CA ASP A 451 -52.61 71.34 -50.90
C ASP A 451 -51.40 71.97 -51.60
N GLY A 452 -51.16 71.52 -52.83
CA GLY A 452 -50.03 71.94 -53.67
C GLY A 452 -48.68 71.80 -52.99
N LYS A 453 -47.86 72.86 -53.03
CA LYS A 453 -46.52 72.84 -52.47
C LYS A 453 -46.47 72.74 -50.94
N HIS A 454 -47.59 72.95 -50.24
CA HIS A 454 -47.64 72.72 -48.80
C HIS A 454 -47.60 71.24 -48.42
N GLY A 455 -47.92 70.31 -49.34
CA GLY A 455 -47.74 68.88 -49.10
C GLY A 455 -46.28 68.42 -49.09
N GLU A 456 -45.36 69.26 -49.59
CA GLU A 456 -43.92 68.97 -49.67
C GLU A 456 -43.11 69.59 -48.52
N VAL A 457 -43.73 70.38 -47.63
CA VAL A 457 -43.03 71.06 -46.53
C VAL A 457 -43.10 70.29 -45.21
N PHE A 458 -42.05 70.42 -44.40
CA PHE A 458 -42.02 69.83 -43.06
C PHE A 458 -42.87 70.65 -42.07
N CYS A 459 -43.43 69.97 -41.06
CA CYS A 459 -44.35 70.55 -40.07
C CYS A 459 -43.83 71.85 -39.43
N HIS A 460 -42.53 71.93 -39.13
CA HIS A 460 -41.91 73.10 -38.49
C HIS A 460 -41.93 74.37 -39.36
N ALA A 461 -42.13 74.25 -40.68
CA ALA A 461 -42.24 75.40 -41.57
C ALA A 461 -43.51 76.22 -41.28
N CYS A 462 -44.58 75.51 -40.90
CA CYS A 462 -45.90 76.06 -40.53
C CYS A 462 -46.03 76.20 -39.00
N HIS A 463 -45.69 75.16 -38.23
CA HIS A 463 -45.74 75.14 -36.77
C HIS A 463 -44.47 75.69 -36.14
N ARG A 464 -44.33 77.02 -36.18
CA ARG A 464 -43.16 77.76 -35.65
C ARG A 464 -43.18 78.00 -34.14
N ALA A 465 -44.32 77.75 -33.50
CA ALA A 465 -44.52 77.87 -32.05
C ALA A 465 -45.12 76.56 -31.52
N GLU A 466 -45.08 76.38 -30.20
CA GLU A 466 -45.64 75.20 -29.53
C GLU A 466 -47.14 75.04 -29.81
N LEU A 467 -47.54 73.82 -30.19
CA LEU A 467 -48.93 73.45 -30.50
C LEU A 467 -49.86 73.35 -29.28
N THR A 468 -49.34 73.58 -28.08
CA THR A 468 -50.04 73.47 -26.78
C THR A 468 -51.18 74.49 -26.62
N GLU A 469 -51.14 75.60 -27.35
CA GLU A 469 -52.27 76.49 -27.54
C GLU A 469 -52.70 76.48 -29.01
N HIS A 470 -53.77 75.73 -29.34
CA HIS A 470 -54.48 75.82 -30.63
C HIS A 470 -55.10 77.22 -30.83
N LYS A 471 -54.28 78.26 -30.95
CA LYS A 471 -54.68 79.53 -31.53
C LYS A 471 -54.50 79.39 -33.03
N GLN A 472 -55.58 78.99 -33.71
CA GLN A 472 -55.77 79.03 -35.15
C GLN A 472 -54.84 80.06 -35.80
N SER A 473 -53.70 79.58 -36.31
CA SER A 473 -52.78 80.43 -37.06
C SER A 473 -53.45 80.66 -38.40
N ALA A 474 -54.20 81.76 -38.48
CA ALA A 474 -54.83 82.33 -39.67
C ALA A 474 -54.80 81.40 -40.91
N ASN A 475 -55.85 80.62 -41.12
CA ASN A 475 -56.07 79.70 -42.26
C ASN A 475 -56.19 80.45 -43.62
N HIS A 476 -55.53 81.59 -43.78
CA HIS A 476 -55.45 82.39 -44.98
C HIS A 476 -53.98 82.59 -45.34
N CYS A 477 -53.65 82.57 -46.63
CA CYS A 477 -52.28 82.69 -47.16
C CYS A 477 -51.49 83.86 -46.52
N TYR A 478 -52.16 85.00 -46.32
CA TYR A 478 -51.55 86.19 -45.71
C TYR A 478 -51.05 85.96 -44.27
N GLY A 479 -51.67 85.05 -43.52
CA GLY A 479 -51.24 84.72 -42.15
C GLY A 479 -49.80 84.20 -42.09
N CYS A 480 -49.41 83.39 -43.08
CA CYS A 480 -48.10 82.76 -43.15
C CYS A 480 -47.13 83.53 -44.06
N HIS A 481 -47.63 84.08 -45.18
CA HIS A 481 -46.83 84.70 -46.24
C HIS A 481 -46.80 86.23 -46.21
N ARG A 482 -47.18 86.87 -45.09
CA ARG A 482 -47.13 88.34 -44.96
C ARG A 482 -45.74 88.91 -45.27
N GLY A 483 -44.68 88.21 -44.89
CA GLY A 483 -43.29 88.62 -45.14
C GLY A 483 -42.86 88.48 -46.60
N ASP A 484 -43.56 87.62 -47.35
CA ASP A 484 -43.25 87.28 -48.74
C ASP A 484 -44.02 88.16 -49.74
N ASP A 485 -45.01 88.95 -49.26
CA ASP A 485 -45.83 89.81 -50.11
C ASP A 485 -45.03 90.99 -50.69
N ILE A 486 -44.58 90.81 -51.94
CA ILE A 486 -43.89 91.85 -52.72
C ILE A 486 -44.75 93.08 -53.00
N HIS A 487 -46.08 92.96 -52.91
CA HIS A 487 -47.02 94.06 -53.13
C HIS A 487 -47.15 94.97 -51.91
N ARG A 488 -46.52 94.60 -50.78
CA ARG A 488 -46.52 95.38 -49.53
C ARG A 488 -47.94 95.71 -49.04
N GLY A 489 -48.87 94.77 -49.19
CA GLY A 489 -50.27 94.90 -48.79
C GLY A 489 -51.16 95.64 -49.79
N GLY A 490 -50.67 96.00 -50.98
CA GLY A 490 -51.41 96.79 -51.98
C GLY A 490 -52.70 96.15 -52.50
N PHE A 491 -52.83 94.82 -52.44
CA PHE A 491 -53.99 94.07 -52.94
C PHE A 491 -54.84 93.39 -51.84
N GLY A 492 -54.63 93.77 -50.58
CA GLY A 492 -55.33 93.18 -49.44
C GLY A 492 -54.76 91.82 -49.01
N ARG A 493 -55.55 91.00 -48.30
CA ARG A 493 -55.11 89.75 -47.65
C ARG A 493 -55.58 88.46 -48.34
N HIS A 494 -56.33 88.59 -49.43
CA HIS A 494 -56.89 87.45 -50.19
C HIS A 494 -55.99 87.10 -51.37
N CYS A 495 -54.82 86.53 -51.06
CA CYS A 495 -53.82 86.14 -52.06
C CYS A 495 -54.35 85.04 -53.00
N ASP A 496 -55.25 84.21 -52.50
CA ASP A 496 -55.93 83.09 -53.17
C ASP A 496 -56.77 83.46 -54.40
N ARG A 497 -57.06 84.76 -54.59
CA ARG A 497 -57.76 85.25 -55.79
C ARG A 497 -56.88 85.31 -57.03
N CYS A 498 -55.57 85.42 -56.83
CA CYS A 498 -54.59 85.62 -57.91
C CYS A 498 -53.50 84.54 -57.89
N HIS A 499 -53.21 83.96 -56.73
CA HIS A 499 -52.17 82.95 -56.53
C HIS A 499 -52.80 81.63 -56.12
N SER A 500 -52.16 80.53 -56.49
CA SER A 500 -52.54 79.18 -56.06
C SER A 500 -51.53 78.63 -55.06
N THR A 501 -51.89 77.52 -54.42
CA THR A 501 -51.03 76.78 -53.50
C THR A 501 -49.92 75.99 -54.22
N GLU A 502 -49.94 75.97 -55.56
CA GLU A 502 -48.87 75.39 -56.39
C GLU A 502 -47.75 76.41 -56.69
N THR A 503 -48.11 77.67 -56.95
CA THR A 503 -47.15 78.71 -57.33
C THR A 503 -47.68 80.12 -57.05
N PHE A 504 -46.80 80.96 -56.50
CA PHE A 504 -47.00 82.41 -56.45
C PHE A 504 -46.52 83.11 -57.74
N GLU A 505 -45.74 82.41 -58.58
CA GLU A 505 -45.29 82.87 -59.89
C GLU A 505 -46.38 82.59 -60.93
N ASN A 506 -46.71 83.59 -61.75
CA ASN A 506 -47.77 83.59 -62.78
C ASN A 506 -49.19 83.66 -62.20
N PRO A 507 -49.66 84.85 -61.78
CA PRO A 507 -50.99 84.98 -61.20
C PRO A 507 -52.09 84.67 -62.22
N GLU A 508 -52.96 83.73 -61.88
CA GLU A 508 -54.19 83.46 -62.62
C GLU A 508 -55.33 84.22 -61.93
N ILE A 509 -55.83 85.27 -62.58
CA ILE A 509 -56.98 86.03 -62.06
C ILE A 509 -58.22 85.13 -62.20
N ARG A 510 -58.73 84.64 -61.08
CA ARG A 510 -59.98 83.87 -61.02
C ARG A 510 -61.21 84.76 -60.92
#